data_AF-A0A6J8CMD3-F1
#
_entry.id   AF-A0A6J8CMD3-F1
#
_cell.length_a   1.000
_cell.length_b   1.000
_cell.length_c   1.000
_cell.angle_alpha   90.00
_cell.angle_beta   90.00
_cell.angle_gamma   90.00
#
_symmetry.space_group_name_H-M   'P 1'
#
loop_
_entity.id
_entity.type
_entity.pdbx_description
1 polymer ?
#
loop_
_entity_poly.entity_id
_entity_poly.type
_entity_poly.pdbx_seq_one_letter_code
_entity_poly.pdbx_strand_id
1 'polypeptide(L)'
;MGYVTKHDWFTTPEKSSDDTILLRFLDHHHLLTNCRIHCCRYGFKALNINSCAWLKVAKSSKSNGTGLNVAYVGDLVDSQSNLDAHLTFSKDVENEMIKNKYALEANFCRLIREWYEAVDEKGLSANERVRKLLNLREFLLDSCQKCLRQFPPPGSHVCDIPVVLFTGLNTSCERLIQLYRLSKTGTYNVRSIGSLDNETFFSSYRDLDPRVLLCLRHLKSLKP
;
A
#
# COMPACT_ATOMS: atom_id res chain seq x y z
N MET A 1 18.19 23.25 4.16
CA MET A 1 17.31 22.08 3.93
C MET A 1 18.06 21.12 3.04
N GLY A 2 18.38 19.92 3.54
CA GLY A 2 19.10 18.91 2.76
C GLY A 2 18.25 18.42 1.61
N TYR A 3 18.85 18.32 0.42
CA TYR A 3 18.18 17.80 -0.77
C TYR A 3 17.96 16.30 -0.59
N VAL A 4 16.74 15.80 -0.81
CA VAL A 4 16.51 14.35 -0.94
C VAL A 4 17.01 13.95 -2.32
N THR A 5 18.18 13.31 -2.39
CA THR A 5 18.68 12.66 -3.59
C THR A 5 18.05 11.26 -3.75
N LYS A 6 18.24 10.61 -4.90
CA LYS A 6 17.77 9.24 -5.16
C LYS A 6 18.25 8.24 -4.07
N HIS A 7 19.38 8.56 -3.43
CA HIS A 7 20.04 7.77 -2.41
C HIS A 7 19.69 8.16 -0.96
N ASP A 8 18.95 9.26 -0.75
CA ASP A 8 18.55 9.70 0.59
C ASP A 8 17.19 9.12 0.99
N TRP A 9 17.05 8.74 2.25
CA TRP A 9 15.77 8.31 2.80
C TRP A 9 14.76 9.46 2.73
N PHE A 10 13.60 9.20 2.13
CA PHE A 10 12.44 10.08 2.13
C PHE A 10 11.96 10.36 3.56
N THR A 11 12.06 9.36 4.44
CA THR A 11 11.78 9.51 5.88
C THR A 11 12.87 8.87 6.76
N THR A 12 13.46 9.66 7.65
CA THR A 12 14.38 9.16 8.67
C THR A 12 13.62 8.50 9.82
N PRO A 13 14.11 7.40 10.41
CA PRO A 13 13.53 6.84 11.64
C PRO A 13 13.51 7.87 12.76
N GLU A 14 12.54 7.73 13.67
CA GLU A 14 12.55 8.52 14.90
C GLU A 14 13.53 7.88 15.89
N LYS A 15 14.20 8.72 16.68
CA LYS A 15 14.95 8.28 17.85
C LYS A 15 14.17 8.67 19.09
N SER A 16 13.97 7.72 19.97
CA SER A 16 13.45 7.97 21.32
C SER A 16 14.51 8.62 22.21
N SER A 17 14.09 9.03 23.40
CA SER A 17 14.97 9.60 24.43
C SER A 17 16.05 8.64 24.95
N ASP A 18 15.86 7.32 24.79
CA ASP A 18 16.81 6.27 25.17
C ASP A 18 17.67 5.79 23.99
N ASP A 19 17.73 6.56 22.90
CA ASP A 19 18.47 6.28 21.66
C ASP A 19 18.01 4.99 20.92
N THR A 20 16.83 4.47 21.26
CA THR A 20 16.20 3.39 20.49
C THR A 20 15.59 3.91 19.19
N ILE A 21 15.76 3.13 18.12
CA ILE A 21 15.23 3.48 16.80
C ILE A 21 13.78 3.06 16.72
N LEU A 22 12.88 4.03 16.52
CA LEU A 22 11.46 3.81 16.36
C LEU A 22 11.09 3.87 14.87
N LEU A 23 10.58 2.74 14.38
CA LEU A 23 10.04 2.61 13.02
C LEU A 23 8.51 2.65 13.10
N ARG A 24 7.92 3.71 12.58
CA ARG A 24 6.46 3.83 12.44
C ARG A 24 6.00 3.26 11.10
N PHE A 25 4.92 2.49 11.13
CA PHE A 25 4.30 1.90 9.96
C PHE A 25 2.86 2.38 9.84
N LEU A 26 2.42 2.56 8.59
CA LEU A 26 1.01 2.54 8.25
C LEU A 26 0.63 1.13 7.85
N ASP A 27 -0.63 0.77 8.06
CA ASP A 27 -1.10 -0.55 7.66
C ASP A 27 -1.04 -0.73 6.14
N HIS A 28 -0.31 -1.76 5.70
CA HIS A 28 -0.12 -2.09 4.29
C HIS A 28 -1.45 -2.45 3.59
N HIS A 29 -2.40 -3.09 4.27
CA HIS A 29 -3.71 -3.42 3.74
C HIS A 29 -4.52 -2.15 3.46
N HIS A 30 -4.51 -1.20 4.41
CA HIS A 30 -5.15 0.10 4.22
C HIS A 30 -4.48 0.92 3.12
N LEU A 31 -3.16 0.86 2.98
CA LEU A 31 -2.47 1.50 1.87
C LEU A 31 -2.88 0.89 0.52
N LEU A 32 -3.00 -0.44 0.43
CA LEU A 32 -3.43 -1.13 -0.78
C LEU A 32 -4.87 -0.77 -1.18
N THR A 33 -5.81 -0.81 -0.22
CA THR A 33 -7.22 -0.49 -0.48
C THR A 33 -7.42 0.99 -0.79
N ASN A 34 -6.73 1.90 -0.09
CA ASN A 34 -6.74 3.33 -0.44
C ASN A 34 -6.15 3.59 -1.83
N CYS A 35 -5.10 2.85 -2.20
CA CYS A 35 -4.53 2.92 -3.55
C CYS A 35 -5.55 2.48 -4.60
N ARG A 36 -6.25 1.34 -4.39
CA ARG A 36 -7.34 0.87 -5.26
C ARG A 36 -8.41 1.94 -5.43
N ILE A 37 -8.94 2.47 -4.33
CA ILE A 37 -10.01 3.48 -4.36
C ILE A 37 -9.59 4.69 -5.20
N HIS A 38 -8.41 5.23 -4.93
CA HIS A 38 -7.93 6.41 -5.63
C HIS A 38 -7.66 6.12 -7.11
N CYS A 39 -6.99 4.99 -7.41
CA CYS A 39 -6.65 4.57 -8.76
C CYS A 39 -7.89 4.37 -9.63
N CYS A 40 -8.91 3.68 -9.11
CA CYS A 40 -10.15 3.40 -9.83
C CYS A 40 -11.07 4.62 -9.96
N ARG A 41 -11.09 5.52 -8.96
CA ARG A 41 -11.99 6.69 -8.99
C ARG A 41 -11.42 7.88 -9.74
N TYR A 42 -10.14 8.16 -9.54
CA TYR A 42 -9.50 9.39 -10.02
C TYR A 42 -8.31 9.12 -10.95
N GLY A 43 -7.71 7.94 -10.88
CA GLY A 43 -6.39 7.68 -11.44
C GLY A 43 -5.30 8.44 -10.69
N PHE A 44 -4.13 8.56 -11.29
CA PHE A 44 -3.04 9.42 -10.80
C PHE A 44 -2.53 10.27 -11.95
N LYS A 45 -3.11 11.47 -12.08
CA LYS A 45 -2.86 12.38 -13.22
C LYS A 45 -1.40 12.73 -13.39
N ALA A 46 -0.69 13.05 -12.30
CA ALA A 46 0.74 13.37 -12.38
C ALA A 46 1.61 12.18 -12.77
N LEU A 47 1.12 10.95 -12.56
CA LEU A 47 1.79 9.72 -12.98
C LEU A 47 1.34 9.27 -14.39
N ASN A 48 0.45 10.03 -15.04
CA ASN A 48 -0.24 9.65 -16.27
C ASN A 48 -0.94 8.28 -16.18
N ILE A 49 -1.46 7.94 -15.01
CA ILE A 49 -2.21 6.70 -14.78
C ILE A 49 -3.70 7.03 -14.88
N ASN A 50 -4.38 6.44 -15.86
CA ASN A 50 -5.79 6.69 -16.09
C ASN A 50 -6.67 5.58 -15.48
N SER A 51 -7.67 5.96 -14.69
CA SER A 51 -8.66 5.02 -14.13
C SER A 51 -9.45 4.27 -15.21
N CYS A 52 -9.61 4.84 -16.40
CA CYS A 52 -10.29 4.22 -17.53
C CYS A 52 -9.66 2.90 -17.96
N ALA A 53 -8.37 2.67 -17.70
CA ALA A 53 -7.70 1.40 -18.01
C ALA A 53 -8.33 0.24 -17.23
N TRP A 54 -8.48 0.38 -15.90
CA TRP A 54 -9.14 -0.61 -15.06
C TRP A 54 -10.61 -0.80 -15.46
N LEU A 55 -11.32 0.29 -15.77
CA LEU A 55 -12.71 0.21 -16.19
C LEU A 55 -12.87 -0.53 -17.53
N LYS A 56 -11.93 -0.36 -18.45
CA LYS A 56 -11.93 -1.07 -19.74
C LYS A 56 -11.72 -2.57 -19.54
N VAL A 57 -10.75 -2.96 -18.71
CA VAL A 57 -10.53 -4.37 -18.35
C VAL A 57 -11.77 -4.95 -17.68
N ALA A 58 -12.37 -4.22 -16.74
CA ALA A 58 -13.56 -4.64 -16.00
C ALA A 58 -14.80 -4.83 -16.88
N LYS A 59 -14.98 -4.00 -17.93
CA LYS A 59 -16.07 -4.15 -18.89
C LYS A 59 -15.94 -5.39 -19.76
N SER A 60 -14.72 -5.89 -19.95
CA SER A 60 -14.42 -7.09 -20.73
C SER A 60 -14.24 -8.34 -19.86
N SER A 61 -14.67 -8.29 -18.59
CA SER A 61 -14.43 -9.35 -17.59
C SER A 61 -14.87 -10.75 -18.02
N LYS A 62 -16.03 -10.85 -18.67
CA LYS A 62 -16.59 -12.12 -19.17
C LYS A 62 -15.74 -12.78 -20.24
N SER A 63 -14.95 -12.00 -21.00
CA SER A 63 -14.16 -12.51 -22.12
C SER A 63 -12.66 -12.57 -21.83
N ASN A 64 -12.15 -11.80 -20.87
CA ASN A 64 -10.72 -11.76 -20.55
C ASN A 64 -10.30 -12.66 -19.37
N GLY A 65 -11.26 -13.20 -18.61
CA GLY A 65 -10.97 -14.15 -17.53
C GLY A 65 -10.30 -13.55 -16.29
N THR A 66 -10.16 -12.22 -16.21
CA THR A 66 -9.46 -11.54 -15.11
C THR A 66 -10.22 -11.55 -13.77
N GLY A 67 -11.52 -11.88 -13.79
CA GLY A 67 -12.40 -11.80 -12.61
C GLY A 67 -12.76 -10.37 -12.16
N LEU A 68 -12.02 -9.35 -12.60
CA LEU A 68 -12.28 -7.94 -12.28
C LEU A 68 -13.59 -7.49 -12.95
N ASN A 69 -14.57 -7.03 -12.17
CA ASN A 69 -15.87 -6.59 -12.69
C ASN A 69 -16.08 -5.07 -12.51
N VAL A 70 -17.11 -4.53 -13.18
CA VAL A 70 -17.42 -3.09 -13.14
C VAL A 70 -17.81 -2.63 -11.73
N ALA A 71 -18.46 -3.48 -10.93
CA ALA A 71 -18.85 -3.13 -9.55
C ALA A 71 -17.62 -2.88 -8.65
N TYR A 72 -16.53 -3.62 -8.86
CA TYR A 72 -15.29 -3.47 -8.09
C TYR A 72 -14.47 -2.23 -8.46
N VAL A 73 -14.66 -1.68 -9.66
CA VAL A 73 -13.87 -0.54 -10.19
C VAL A 73 -14.69 0.74 -10.24
N GLY A 74 -15.89 0.69 -10.83
CA GLY A 74 -16.74 1.85 -11.02
C GLY A 74 -17.52 2.22 -9.76
N ASP A 75 -18.21 1.23 -9.18
CA ASP A 75 -19.06 1.45 -8.00
C ASP A 75 -18.27 1.37 -6.69
N LEU A 76 -17.05 0.79 -6.74
CA LEU A 76 -16.20 0.53 -5.58
C LEU A 76 -16.94 -0.21 -4.47
N VAL A 77 -17.73 -1.21 -4.85
CA VAL A 77 -18.38 -2.13 -3.90
C VAL A 77 -17.30 -2.69 -2.99
N ASP A 78 -17.59 -2.66 -1.69
CA ASP A 78 -16.68 -3.02 -0.62
C ASP A 78 -15.29 -2.40 -0.80
N SER A 79 -15.25 -1.06 -0.73
CA SER A 79 -14.03 -0.28 -0.92
C SER A 79 -12.87 -0.66 0.02
N GLN A 80 -13.18 -1.29 1.16
CA GLN A 80 -12.22 -1.76 2.16
C GLN A 80 -11.80 -3.23 1.94
N SER A 81 -12.32 -3.91 0.92
CA SER A 81 -11.97 -5.29 0.59
C SER A 81 -10.54 -5.42 0.08
N ASN A 82 -9.72 -6.16 0.83
CA ASN A 82 -8.38 -6.57 0.40
C ASN A 82 -8.43 -7.51 -0.80
N LEU A 83 -9.38 -8.44 -0.83
CA LEU A 83 -9.53 -9.41 -1.93
C LEU A 83 -9.73 -8.68 -3.26
N ASP A 84 -10.59 -7.66 -3.27
CA ASP A 84 -10.86 -6.89 -4.47
C ASP A 84 -9.67 -6.02 -4.86
N ALA A 85 -8.89 -5.52 -3.89
CA ALA A 85 -7.65 -4.81 -4.16
C ALA A 85 -6.58 -5.72 -4.78
N HIS A 86 -6.43 -6.94 -4.28
CA HIS A 86 -5.57 -7.96 -4.89
C HIS A 86 -5.99 -8.29 -6.32
N LEU A 87 -7.29 -8.45 -6.57
CA LEU A 87 -7.83 -8.70 -7.89
C LEU A 87 -7.55 -7.51 -8.83
N THR A 88 -7.76 -6.29 -8.35
CA THR A 88 -7.52 -5.03 -9.09
C THR A 88 -6.07 -4.87 -9.53
N PHE A 89 -5.12 -5.30 -8.70
CA PHE A 89 -3.69 -5.25 -8.99
C PHE A 89 -3.10 -6.62 -9.39
N SER A 90 -3.92 -7.54 -9.89
CA SER A 90 -3.48 -8.89 -10.24
C SER A 90 -2.62 -8.93 -11.50
N LYS A 91 -1.89 -10.05 -11.69
CA LYS A 91 -1.10 -10.29 -12.91
C LYS A 91 -1.98 -10.39 -14.15
N ASP A 92 -3.18 -10.94 -14.02
CA ASP A 92 -4.11 -11.06 -15.14
C ASP A 92 -4.62 -9.69 -15.60
N VAL A 93 -4.93 -8.79 -14.65
CA VAL A 93 -5.29 -7.41 -14.96
C VAL A 93 -4.13 -6.65 -15.61
N GLU A 94 -2.90 -6.80 -15.11
CA GLU A 94 -1.69 -6.25 -15.76
C GLU A 94 -1.58 -6.72 -17.22
N ASN A 95 -1.65 -8.03 -17.45
CA ASN A 95 -1.52 -8.62 -18.78
C ASN A 95 -2.61 -8.10 -19.74
N GLU A 96 -3.83 -7.93 -19.24
CA GLU A 96 -4.93 -7.39 -20.03
C GLU A 96 -4.76 -5.91 -20.34
N MET A 97 -4.22 -5.11 -19.40
CA MET A 97 -3.86 -3.71 -19.66
C MET A 97 -2.81 -3.59 -20.77
N ILE A 98 -1.79 -4.45 -20.77
CA ILE A 98 -0.76 -4.48 -21.83
C ILE A 98 -1.42 -4.72 -23.19
N LYS A 99 -2.31 -5.72 -23.30
CA LYS A 99 -3.03 -6.01 -24.55
C LYS A 99 -3.88 -4.83 -25.02
N ASN A 100 -4.47 -4.09 -24.10
CA ASN A 100 -5.28 -2.91 -24.37
C ASN A 100 -4.43 -1.61 -24.55
N LYS A 101 -3.10 -1.73 -24.64
CA LYS A 101 -2.14 -0.62 -24.86
C LYS A 101 -2.06 0.39 -23.70
N TYR A 102 -2.44 -0.02 -22.49
CA TYR A 102 -2.29 0.77 -21.25
C TYR A 102 -0.98 0.42 -20.53
N ALA A 103 0.15 0.74 -21.16
CA ALA A 103 1.47 0.30 -20.69
C ALA A 103 1.88 0.91 -19.35
N LEU A 104 1.55 2.19 -19.11
CA LEU A 104 1.87 2.87 -17.84
C LEU A 104 1.02 2.32 -16.69
N GLU A 105 -0.26 2.10 -16.92
CA GLU A 105 -1.18 1.52 -15.94
C GLU A 105 -0.84 0.07 -15.64
N ALA A 106 -0.46 -0.72 -16.65
CA ALA A 106 0.06 -2.07 -16.45
C ALA A 106 1.33 -2.06 -15.58
N ASN A 107 2.26 -1.15 -15.86
CA ASN A 107 3.47 -1.01 -15.04
C ASN A 107 3.13 -0.61 -13.60
N PHE A 108 2.21 0.33 -13.40
CA PHE A 108 1.77 0.71 -12.05
C PHE A 108 1.08 -0.44 -11.31
N CYS A 109 0.18 -1.16 -11.99
CA CYS A 109 -0.47 -2.36 -11.48
C CYS A 109 0.56 -3.37 -10.98
N ARG A 110 1.60 -3.64 -11.80
CA ARG A 110 2.72 -4.49 -11.42
C ARG A 110 3.47 -3.97 -10.20
N LEU A 111 3.80 -2.68 -10.15
CA LEU A 111 4.55 -2.08 -9.04
C LEU A 111 3.80 -2.20 -7.71
N ILE A 112 2.49 -1.94 -7.70
CA ILE A 112 1.66 -2.10 -6.50
C ILE A 112 1.55 -3.57 -6.10
N ARG A 113 1.34 -4.49 -7.06
CA ARG A 113 1.34 -5.92 -6.78
C ARG A 113 2.66 -6.39 -6.17
N GLU A 114 3.77 -6.06 -6.83
CA GLU A 114 5.11 -6.48 -6.40
C GLU A 114 5.46 -5.89 -5.03
N TRP A 115 5.06 -4.64 -4.73
CA TRP A 115 5.21 -4.06 -3.40
C TRP A 115 4.46 -4.88 -2.36
N TYR A 116 3.20 -5.23 -2.62
CA TYR A 116 2.40 -5.99 -1.66
C TYR A 116 2.86 -7.45 -1.51
N GLU A 117 3.29 -8.10 -2.59
CA GLU A 117 3.98 -9.40 -2.55
C GLU A 117 5.25 -9.30 -1.66
N ALA A 118 6.02 -8.22 -1.79
CA ALA A 118 7.21 -8.01 -0.96
C ALA A 118 6.88 -7.82 0.53
N VAL A 119 5.66 -7.39 0.86
CA VAL A 119 5.14 -7.35 2.22
C VAL A 119 4.79 -8.77 2.67
N ASP A 120 3.80 -9.44 2.07
CA ASP A 120 3.14 -10.61 2.68
C ASP A 120 3.41 -11.98 2.01
N GLU A 121 4.00 -12.04 0.82
CA GLU A 121 4.23 -13.31 0.11
C GLU A 121 5.24 -14.19 0.84
N LYS A 122 5.03 -15.51 0.90
CA LYS A 122 5.96 -16.42 1.60
C LYS A 122 7.08 -16.88 0.66
N GLY A 123 8.23 -17.21 1.21
CA GLY A 123 9.34 -17.79 0.44
C GLY A 123 10.15 -16.82 -0.44
N LEU A 124 9.75 -15.54 -0.56
CA LEU A 124 10.56 -14.52 -1.22
C LEU A 124 11.83 -14.20 -0.42
N SER A 125 12.98 -14.18 -1.11
CA SER A 125 14.26 -13.79 -0.52
C SER A 125 14.30 -12.31 -0.14
N ALA A 126 15.14 -11.95 0.83
CA ALA A 126 15.30 -10.55 1.25
C ALA A 126 15.71 -9.64 0.07
N ASN A 127 16.61 -10.11 -0.81
CA ASN A 127 17.05 -9.36 -1.99
C ASN A 127 15.90 -9.08 -2.97
N GLU A 128 15.04 -10.08 -3.22
CA GLU A 128 13.87 -9.89 -4.10
C GLU A 128 12.87 -8.92 -3.52
N ARG A 129 12.61 -8.98 -2.21
CA ARG A 129 11.72 -8.04 -1.53
C ARG A 129 12.26 -6.63 -1.60
N VAL A 130 13.53 -6.41 -1.26
CA VAL A 130 14.18 -5.10 -1.35
C VAL A 130 14.11 -4.55 -2.77
N ARG A 131 14.37 -5.39 -3.79
CA ARG A 131 14.25 -4.98 -5.20
C ARG A 131 12.84 -4.51 -5.56
N LYS A 132 11.81 -5.28 -5.18
CA LYS A 132 10.40 -4.92 -5.43
C LYS A 132 10.01 -3.60 -4.73
N LEU A 133 10.43 -3.41 -3.48
CA LEU A 133 10.19 -2.19 -2.71
C LEU A 133 10.90 -0.97 -3.33
N LEU A 134 12.16 -1.13 -3.74
CA LEU A 134 12.93 -0.06 -4.41
C LEU A 134 12.29 0.34 -5.74
N ASN A 135 11.80 -0.61 -6.53
CA ASN A 135 11.13 -0.32 -7.80
C ASN A 135 9.93 0.63 -7.62
N LEU A 136 9.06 0.38 -6.62
CA LEU A 136 7.92 1.26 -6.36
C LEU A 136 8.39 2.62 -5.82
N ARG A 137 9.32 2.64 -4.87
CA ARG A 137 9.88 3.88 -4.31
C ARG A 137 10.49 4.77 -5.40
N GLU A 138 11.35 4.21 -6.24
CA GLU A 138 11.99 4.96 -7.33
C GLU A 138 10.95 5.50 -8.30
N PHE A 139 9.97 4.69 -8.69
CA PHE A 139 8.88 5.14 -9.55
C PHE A 139 8.12 6.34 -8.95
N LEU A 140 7.77 6.31 -7.66
CA LEU A 140 7.05 7.40 -6.99
C LEU A 140 7.90 8.68 -6.87
N LEU A 141 9.16 8.55 -6.43
CA LEU A 141 10.06 9.68 -6.23
C LEU A 141 10.47 10.33 -7.56
N ASP A 142 10.81 9.54 -8.57
CA ASP A 142 11.20 10.05 -9.89
C ASP A 142 10.02 10.75 -10.57
N SER A 143 8.81 10.19 -10.46
CA SER A 143 7.60 10.78 -11.05
C SER A 143 7.16 12.07 -10.35
N CYS A 144 7.45 12.22 -9.05
CA CYS A 144 7.03 13.39 -8.27
C CYS A 144 8.16 14.39 -7.97
N GLN A 145 9.34 14.21 -8.55
CA GLN A 145 10.55 14.96 -8.20
C GLN A 145 10.37 16.48 -8.26
N LYS A 146 9.63 16.99 -9.26
CA LYS A 146 9.34 18.42 -9.41
C LYS A 146 8.47 18.95 -8.26
N CYS A 147 7.38 18.25 -7.93
CA CYS A 147 6.50 18.60 -6.82
C CYS A 147 7.24 18.58 -5.47
N LEU A 148 8.16 17.63 -5.27
CA LEU A 148 8.93 17.51 -4.03
C LEU A 148 9.94 18.64 -3.83
N ARG A 149 10.33 19.34 -4.92
CA ARG A 149 11.33 20.41 -4.90
C ARG A 149 10.72 21.81 -4.92
N GLN A 150 9.40 21.92 -4.91
CA GLN A 150 8.71 23.21 -4.98
C GLN A 150 8.56 23.85 -3.59
N PHE A 151 8.55 25.20 -3.56
CA PHE A 151 8.21 25.98 -2.37
C PHE A 151 7.01 26.90 -2.68
N PRO A 152 5.97 26.95 -1.84
CA PRO A 152 5.81 26.22 -0.57
C PRO A 152 5.69 24.70 -0.76
N PRO A 153 6.02 23.90 0.27
CA PRO A 153 5.93 22.46 0.18
C PRO A 153 4.48 22.01 -0.13
N PRO A 154 4.31 20.82 -0.72
CA PRO A 154 2.98 20.29 -1.02
C PRO A 154 2.12 20.22 0.25
N GLY A 155 0.87 20.67 0.15
CA GLY A 155 -0.09 20.63 1.25
C GLY A 155 -0.76 19.26 1.37
N SER A 156 -2.04 19.18 0.97
CA SER A 156 -2.83 17.94 1.07
C SER A 156 -2.48 16.88 0.03
N HIS A 157 -1.81 17.24 -1.06
CA HIS A 157 -1.48 16.36 -2.18
C HIS A 157 -0.05 16.60 -2.66
N VAL A 158 0.63 15.52 -3.03
CA VAL A 158 1.90 15.54 -3.75
C VAL A 158 1.60 15.09 -5.17
N CYS A 159 1.71 15.98 -6.16
CA CYS A 159 1.48 15.62 -7.56
C CYS A 159 0.11 14.92 -7.77
N ASP A 160 -0.99 15.52 -7.30
CA ASP A 160 -2.35 14.95 -7.32
C ASP A 160 -2.55 13.61 -6.58
N ILE A 161 -1.54 13.13 -5.85
CA ILE A 161 -1.64 11.95 -4.97
C ILE A 161 -1.90 12.47 -3.55
N PRO A 162 -2.90 11.95 -2.82
CA PRO A 162 -3.12 12.32 -1.43
C PRO A 162 -1.83 12.15 -0.62
N VAL A 163 -1.45 13.16 0.16
CA VAL A 163 -0.15 13.18 0.86
C VAL A 163 0.03 11.97 1.78
N VAL A 164 -1.06 11.51 2.40
CA VAL A 164 -1.07 10.32 3.26
C VAL A 164 -0.75 9.05 2.48
N LEU A 165 -1.32 8.88 1.28
CA LEU A 165 -1.05 7.73 0.42
C LEU A 165 0.38 7.79 -0.13
N PHE A 166 0.81 8.94 -0.65
CA PHE A 166 2.16 9.14 -1.19
C PHE A 166 3.24 8.87 -0.13
N THR A 167 3.08 9.50 1.04
CA THR A 167 4.01 9.35 2.17
C THR A 167 3.96 7.94 2.73
N GLY A 168 2.77 7.34 2.81
CA GLY A 168 2.56 6.00 3.31
C GLY A 168 3.27 4.93 2.47
N LEU A 169 3.13 4.98 1.14
CA LEU A 169 3.80 4.05 0.24
C LEU A 169 5.33 4.19 0.31
N ASN A 170 5.86 5.41 0.28
CA ASN A 170 7.31 5.64 0.39
C ASN A 170 7.85 5.21 1.76
N THR A 171 7.18 5.58 2.84
CA THR A 171 7.58 5.19 4.21
C THR A 171 7.53 3.69 4.39
N SER A 172 6.48 3.02 3.89
CA SER A 172 6.39 1.55 3.89
C SER A 172 7.62 0.92 3.22
N CYS A 173 7.95 1.34 1.99
CA CYS A 173 9.11 0.83 1.27
C CYS A 173 10.41 0.99 2.08
N GLU A 174 10.64 2.19 2.61
CA GLU A 174 11.88 2.49 3.34
C GLU A 174 12.00 1.77 4.67
N ARG A 175 10.91 1.70 5.44
CA ARG A 175 10.91 1.05 6.76
C ARG A 175 11.12 -0.45 6.64
N LEU A 176 10.52 -1.08 5.64
CA LEU A 176 10.71 -2.51 5.37
C LEU A 176 12.16 -2.80 4.95
N ILE A 177 12.78 -1.94 4.15
CA ILE A 177 14.21 -2.05 3.79
C ILE A 177 15.11 -1.85 5.03
N GLN A 178 14.80 -0.85 5.86
CA GLN A 178 15.55 -0.57 7.09
C GLN A 178 15.45 -1.73 8.10
N LEU A 179 14.29 -2.38 8.20
CA LEU A 179 14.12 -3.56 9.05
C LEU A 179 15.04 -4.72 8.65
N TYR A 180 15.26 -4.96 7.36
CA TYR A 180 16.23 -5.97 6.92
C TYR A 180 17.64 -5.68 7.42
N ARG A 181 18.02 -4.39 7.46
CA ARG A 181 19.32 -3.96 7.96
C ARG A 181 19.41 -4.00 9.49
N LEU A 182 18.32 -3.71 10.19
CA LEU A 182 18.27 -3.61 11.66
C LEU A 182 18.02 -4.96 12.33
N SER A 183 17.45 -5.93 11.61
CA SER A 183 17.26 -7.28 12.12
C SER A 183 18.59 -8.03 12.24
N LYS A 184 18.86 -8.58 13.42
CA LYS A 184 20.06 -9.40 13.68
C LYS A 184 20.17 -10.62 12.75
N THR A 185 19.04 -11.17 12.32
CA THR A 185 18.97 -12.36 11.46
C THR A 185 18.78 -12.01 9.98
N GLY A 186 18.72 -10.71 9.63
CA GLY A 186 18.44 -10.27 8.27
C GLY A 186 17.03 -10.62 7.78
N THR A 187 16.10 -10.87 8.70
CA THR A 187 14.69 -11.16 8.39
C THR A 187 13.77 -10.71 9.52
N TYR A 188 12.48 -10.53 9.24
CA TYR A 188 11.45 -10.16 10.22
C TYR A 188 10.11 -10.75 9.83
N ASN A 189 9.21 -10.90 10.81
CA ASN A 189 7.83 -11.26 10.54
C ASN A 189 7.04 -10.00 10.17
N VAL A 190 6.53 -9.94 8.94
CA VAL A 190 5.75 -8.78 8.50
C VAL A 190 4.40 -8.66 9.22
N ARG A 191 3.83 -9.80 9.64
CA ARG A 191 2.49 -9.85 10.27
C ARG A 191 2.48 -9.18 11.64
N SER A 192 3.61 -9.17 12.34
CA SER A 192 3.75 -8.44 13.61
C SER A 192 3.80 -6.91 13.45
N ILE A 193 3.79 -6.40 12.21
CA ILE A 193 3.82 -4.96 11.90
C ILE A 193 2.44 -4.47 11.42
N GLY A 194 1.59 -5.37 10.92
CA GLY A 194 0.23 -5.05 10.49
C GLY A 194 -0.73 -4.89 11.67
N SER A 195 -1.92 -4.33 11.40
CA SER A 195 -3.00 -4.22 12.39
C SER A 195 -4.09 -5.29 12.24
N LEU A 196 -3.92 -6.24 11.31
CA LEU A 196 -4.88 -7.33 11.05
C LEU A 196 -5.20 -8.17 12.29
N ASP A 197 -4.22 -8.43 13.16
CA ASP A 197 -4.45 -9.15 14.43
C ASP A 197 -5.38 -8.35 15.36
N ASN A 198 -5.22 -7.02 15.39
CA ASN A 198 -6.12 -6.13 16.14
C ASN A 198 -7.50 -6.06 15.49
N GLU A 199 -7.60 -6.03 14.16
CA GLU A 199 -8.88 -6.04 13.45
C GLU A 199 -9.64 -7.35 13.67
N THR A 200 -8.94 -8.49 13.63
CA THR A 200 -9.51 -9.80 13.94
C THR A 200 -10.02 -9.86 15.36
N PHE A 201 -9.24 -9.32 16.32
CA PHE A 201 -9.67 -9.14 17.69
C PHE A 201 -10.98 -8.33 17.73
N PHE A 202 -11.02 -7.10 17.23
CA PHE A 202 -12.24 -6.29 17.26
C PHE A 202 -13.44 -6.88 16.51
N SER A 203 -13.21 -7.62 15.42
CA SER A 203 -14.28 -8.35 14.72
C SER A 203 -14.93 -9.38 15.64
N SER A 204 -14.14 -10.15 16.39
CA SER A 204 -14.69 -11.12 17.35
C SER A 204 -15.51 -10.47 18.49
N TYR A 205 -15.25 -9.19 18.80
CA TYR A 205 -16.07 -8.41 19.75
C TYR A 205 -17.32 -7.83 19.12
N ARG A 206 -17.38 -7.64 17.80
CA ARG A 206 -18.60 -7.17 17.11
C ARG A 206 -19.73 -8.20 17.20
N ASP A 207 -19.37 -9.48 17.29
CA ASP A 207 -20.31 -10.59 17.49
C ASP A 207 -20.85 -10.64 18.94
N LEU A 208 -20.27 -9.86 19.87
CA LEU A 208 -20.76 -9.66 21.23
C LEU A 208 -21.65 -8.41 21.27
N ASP A 209 -22.80 -8.46 21.97
CA ASP A 209 -23.79 -7.37 21.99
C ASP A 209 -23.13 -6.01 22.31
N PRO A 210 -23.19 -5.03 21.38
CA PRO A 210 -22.50 -3.74 21.51
C PRO A 210 -23.07 -2.85 22.62
N ARG A 211 -24.19 -3.22 23.26
CA ARG A 211 -24.83 -2.43 24.32
C ARG A 211 -24.25 -2.62 25.71
N VAL A 212 -23.30 -3.52 25.90
CA VAL A 212 -22.96 -3.93 27.26
C VAL A 212 -21.61 -3.39 27.73
N LEU A 213 -21.64 -2.79 28.93
CA LEU A 213 -20.57 -2.68 29.93
C LEU A 213 -19.70 -3.96 30.14
N LEU A 214 -19.93 -5.04 29.38
CA LEU A 214 -19.17 -6.28 29.31
C LEU A 214 -17.84 -6.14 28.58
N CYS A 215 -17.69 -5.23 27.60
CA CYS A 215 -16.40 -5.04 26.92
C CYS A 215 -15.26 -4.73 27.91
N LEU A 216 -15.53 -3.87 28.90
CA LEU A 216 -14.56 -3.55 29.96
C LEU A 216 -14.38 -4.69 30.99
N ARG A 217 -15.39 -5.53 31.22
CA ARG A 217 -15.27 -6.69 32.14
C ARG A 217 -14.49 -7.84 31.50
N HIS A 218 -14.67 -8.08 30.21
CA HIS A 218 -13.97 -9.14 29.46
C HIS A 218 -12.48 -8.81 29.24
N LEU A 219 -12.16 -7.53 28.99
CA LEU A 219 -10.77 -7.06 28.97
C LEU A 219 -10.09 -7.16 30.35
N LYS A 220 -10.85 -6.99 31.46
CA LYS A 220 -10.33 -7.16 32.82
C LYS A 220 -10.10 -8.62 33.21
N SER A 221 -10.80 -9.58 32.60
CA SER A 221 -10.58 -11.02 32.81
C SER A 221 -9.41 -11.60 31.99
N LEU A 222 -8.88 -10.85 31.02
CA LEU A 222 -7.73 -11.22 30.19
C LEU A 222 -6.38 -10.74 30.78
N LYS A 223 -6.30 -10.46 32.07
CA LYS A 223 -4.99 -10.26 32.73
C LYS A 223 -4.24 -11.59 32.78
N PRO A 224 -2.91 -11.60 32.55
CA PRO A 224 -2.10 -12.81 32.60
C PRO A 224 -2.14 -13.49 33.96
#